data_AF-A0A7K2KNL9-F1
#
_entry.id   AF-A0A7K2KNL9-F1
#
_cell.length_a   1.000
_cell.length_b   1.000
_cell.length_c   1.000
_cell.angle_alpha   90.00
_cell.angle_beta   90.00
_cell.angle_gamma   90.00
#
_symmetry.space_group_name_H-M   'P 1'
#
loop_
_entity.id
_entity.type
_entity.pdbx_description
1 polymer ?
#
loop_
_entity_poly.entity_id
_entity_poly.type
_entity_poly.pdbx_seq_one_letter_code
_entity_poly.pdbx_strand_id
1 'polypeptide(L)'
;LAAATGGPRPELAVWLLGAPFAVVLASVDARVGRLPDVLTLPLAAAVPLLLGLAALLPYAMGSWIHSVLGALVLGGAYRLLHEINRDGFGLGDAKLAMPLGAALGWYGWDVLFFGAFAGFLLGSVYGIGLMVLRRADRSSAIPFGPFMLAGGLLGLLLGAFTALP
;
A
#
# COMPACT_ATOMS: atom_id res chain seq x y z
N LEU A 1 4.91 -7.76 16.90
CA LEU A 1 4.92 -6.29 16.76
C LEU A 1 4.55 -5.60 18.08
N ALA A 2 3.33 -5.71 18.61
CA ALA A 2 2.95 -5.12 19.91
C ALA A 2 3.82 -5.59 21.11
N ALA A 3 4.20 -6.87 21.15
CA ALA A 3 5.07 -7.42 22.19
C ALA A 3 6.56 -7.03 22.04
N ALA A 4 6.98 -6.52 20.88
CA ALA A 4 8.37 -6.16 20.60
C ALA A 4 8.68 -4.67 20.84
N THR A 5 7.65 -3.82 20.97
CA THR A 5 7.79 -2.36 20.94
C THR A 5 7.61 -1.68 22.30
N GLY A 6 7.47 -2.43 23.40
CA GLY A 6 7.55 -1.90 24.78
C GLY A 6 6.45 -0.91 25.22
N GLY A 7 5.41 -0.69 24.43
CA GLY A 7 4.30 0.23 24.78
C GLY A 7 3.13 0.19 23.80
N PRO A 8 1.96 0.76 24.19
CA PRO A 8 0.79 0.82 23.32
C PRO A 8 1.03 1.78 22.16
N ARG A 9 1.10 1.25 20.93
CA ARG A 9 1.14 2.05 19.70
C ARG A 9 -0.25 2.10 19.08
N PRO A 10 -0.93 3.25 19.07
CA PRO A 10 -2.31 3.35 18.57
C PRO A 10 -2.43 3.01 17.08
N GLU A 11 -1.38 3.25 16.29
CA GLU A 11 -1.35 2.89 14.87
C GLU A 11 -1.38 1.38 14.61
N LEU A 12 -1.00 0.52 15.57
CA LEU A 12 -1.09 -0.93 15.41
C LEU A 12 -2.54 -1.40 15.25
N ALA A 13 -3.49 -0.73 15.88
CA ALA A 13 -4.91 -1.04 15.70
C ALA A 13 -5.33 -0.82 14.23
N VAL A 14 -4.82 0.23 13.60
CA VAL A 14 -5.08 0.53 12.18
C VAL A 14 -4.53 -0.57 11.28
N TRP A 15 -3.32 -1.07 11.56
CA TRP A 15 -2.71 -2.15 10.80
C TRP A 15 -3.43 -3.49 11.00
N LEU A 16 -3.81 -3.82 12.23
CA LEU A 16 -4.56 -5.05 12.53
C LEU A 16 -5.94 -5.06 11.89
N LEU A 17 -6.62 -3.91 11.87
CA LEU A 17 -7.90 -3.76 11.19
C LEU A 17 -7.74 -3.78 9.66
N GLY A 18 -6.68 -3.19 9.11
CA GLY A 18 -6.44 -3.12 7.67
C GLY A 18 -5.94 -4.43 7.05
N ALA A 19 -5.17 -5.24 7.79
CA ALA A 19 -4.59 -6.49 7.32
C ALA A 19 -5.58 -7.48 6.67
N PRO A 20 -6.74 -7.81 7.28
CA PRO A 20 -7.70 -8.73 6.64
C PRO A 20 -8.24 -8.17 5.32
N PHE A 21 -8.51 -6.86 5.25
CA PHE A 21 -8.96 -6.25 3.99
C PHE A 21 -7.86 -6.23 2.93
N ALA A 22 -6.60 -5.99 3.31
CA ALA A 22 -5.47 -6.09 2.40
C ALA A 22 -5.35 -7.51 1.81
N VAL A 23 -5.49 -8.56 2.62
CA VAL A 23 -5.47 -9.95 2.15
C VAL A 23 -6.64 -10.23 1.20
N VAL A 24 -7.85 -9.77 1.53
CA VAL A 24 -9.02 -9.92 0.66
C VAL A 24 -8.79 -9.19 -0.67
N LEU A 25 -8.35 -7.93 -0.65
CA LEU A 25 -8.06 -7.16 -1.86
C LEU A 25 -6.97 -7.81 -2.70
N ALA A 26 -5.88 -8.30 -2.09
CA ALA A 26 -4.85 -9.05 -2.80
C ALA A 26 -5.42 -10.31 -3.47
N SER A 27 -6.27 -11.06 -2.76
CA SER A 27 -6.86 -12.30 -3.26
C SER A 27 -7.86 -12.07 -4.39
N VAL A 28 -8.63 -10.99 -4.33
CA VAL A 28 -9.59 -10.60 -5.37
C VAL A 28 -8.85 -10.06 -6.57
N ASP A 29 -7.84 -9.23 -6.37
CA ASP A 29 -7.02 -8.70 -7.46
C ASP A 29 -6.27 -9.82 -8.19
N ALA A 30 -5.66 -10.77 -7.46
CA ALA A 30 -5.00 -11.92 -8.06
C ALA A 30 -5.93 -12.83 -8.88
N ARG A 31 -7.23 -12.87 -8.56
CA ARG A 31 -8.22 -13.73 -9.22
C ARG A 31 -8.96 -13.04 -10.37
N VAL A 32 -9.23 -11.75 -10.23
CA VAL A 32 -10.16 -11.01 -11.11
C VAL A 32 -9.45 -9.85 -11.84
N GLY A 33 -8.27 -9.44 -11.40
CA GLY A 33 -7.55 -8.28 -11.94
C GLY A 33 -8.33 -6.97 -11.79
N ARG A 34 -9.28 -6.93 -10.85
CA ARG A 34 -10.16 -5.79 -10.58
C ARG A 34 -10.32 -5.64 -9.09
N LEU A 35 -10.00 -4.46 -8.59
CA LEU A 35 -10.21 -4.11 -7.19
C LEU A 35 -11.63 -3.55 -6.99
N PRO A 36 -12.41 -4.09 -6.05
CA PRO A 36 -13.76 -3.61 -5.76
C PRO A 36 -13.72 -2.25 -5.09
N ASP A 37 -14.40 -1.28 -5.71
CA ASP A 37 -14.53 0.09 -5.21
C ASP A 37 -15.18 0.15 -3.82
N VAL A 38 -16.11 -0.79 -3.56
CA VAL A 38 -16.82 -0.94 -2.30
C VAL A 38 -15.88 -1.18 -1.11
N LEU A 39 -14.69 -1.73 -1.34
CA LEU A 39 -13.70 -1.99 -0.28
C LEU A 39 -12.52 -1.02 -0.33
N THR A 40 -12.07 -0.61 -1.51
CA THR A 40 -10.90 0.27 -1.65
C THR A 40 -11.19 1.72 -1.23
N LEU A 41 -12.36 2.27 -1.57
CA LEU A 41 -12.75 3.63 -1.17
C LEU A 41 -12.89 3.80 0.36
N PRO A 42 -13.60 2.91 1.09
CA PRO A 42 -13.66 3.04 2.54
C PRO A 42 -12.29 2.85 3.18
N LEU A 43 -11.41 2.00 2.65
CA LEU A 43 -10.03 1.89 3.12
C LEU A 43 -9.23 3.19 2.90
N ALA A 44 -9.34 3.79 1.71
CA ALA A 44 -8.67 5.04 1.38
C ALA A 44 -9.08 6.20 2.32
N ALA A 45 -10.33 6.19 2.82
CA ALA A 45 -10.81 7.15 3.80
C ALA A 45 -10.50 6.75 5.25
N ALA A 46 -10.69 5.47 5.59
CA ALA A 46 -10.56 4.96 6.95
C ALA A 46 -9.11 5.00 7.44
N VAL A 47 -8.13 4.67 6.59
CA VAL A 47 -6.70 4.68 6.99
C VAL A 47 -6.26 6.06 7.47
N PRO A 48 -6.36 7.15 6.68
CA PRO A 48 -5.95 8.48 7.15
C PRO A 48 -6.83 9.01 8.30
N LEU A 49 -8.11 8.62 8.36
CA LEU A 49 -9.00 9.02 9.47
C LEU A 49 -8.57 8.36 10.79
N LEU A 50 -8.35 7.04 10.77
CA LEU A 50 -7.93 6.26 11.93
C LEU A 50 -6.51 6.64 12.38
N LEU A 51 -5.62 6.93 11.43
CA LEU A 51 -4.29 7.48 11.72
C LEU A 51 -4.38 8.89 12.32
N GLY A 52 -5.34 9.72 11.87
CA GLY A 52 -5.62 11.01 12.48
C GLY A 52 -6.09 10.89 13.93
N LEU A 53 -6.96 9.92 14.22
CA LEU A 53 -7.36 9.60 15.59
C LEU A 53 -6.19 9.06 16.43
N ALA A 54 -5.33 8.21 15.83
CA ALA A 54 -4.13 7.71 16.48
C ALA A 54 -3.13 8.83 16.81
N ALA A 55 -3.04 9.87 15.97
CA ALA A 55 -2.18 11.04 16.20
C ALA A 55 -2.59 11.86 17.43
N LEU A 56 -3.85 11.76 17.88
CA LEU A 56 -4.35 12.43 19.07
C LEU A 56 -3.96 11.69 20.36
N LEU A 57 -3.51 10.45 20.25
CA LEU A 57 -3.12 9.63 21.39
C LEU A 57 -1.61 9.79 21.68
N PRO A 58 -1.22 9.76 22.96
CA PRO A 58 0.20 9.75 23.32
C PRO A 58 0.90 8.52 22.70
N TYR A 59 2.20 8.64 22.44
CA TYR A 59 3.06 7.60 21.83
C TYR A 59 2.91 7.35 20.32
N ALA A 60 2.12 8.17 19.60
CA ALA A 60 2.10 8.14 18.14
C ALA A 60 3.48 8.54 17.56
N MET A 61 4.05 7.68 16.71
CA MET A 61 5.39 7.86 16.13
C MET A 61 5.37 8.43 14.69
N GLY A 62 4.18 8.77 14.18
CA GLY A 62 4.03 9.22 12.80
C GLY A 62 3.36 10.58 12.65
N SER A 63 3.33 11.06 11.42
CA SER A 63 2.77 12.36 11.08
C SER A 63 1.54 12.19 10.19
N TRP A 64 0.41 12.70 10.66
CA TRP A 64 -0.83 12.70 9.88
C TRP A 64 -0.69 13.47 8.57
N ILE A 65 0.07 14.58 8.57
CA ILE A 65 0.34 15.38 7.37
C ILE A 65 1.09 14.52 6.33
N HIS A 66 2.12 13.79 6.76
CA HIS A 66 2.87 12.91 5.85
C HIS A 66 2.03 11.73 5.36
N SER A 67 1.10 11.21 6.17
CA SER A 67 0.10 10.24 5.72
C SER A 67 -0.78 10.82 4.60
N VAL A 68 -1.38 12.00 4.80
CA VAL A 68 -2.23 12.61 3.76
C VAL A 68 -1.44 12.93 2.49
N LEU A 69 -0.24 13.51 2.63
CA LEU A 69 0.65 13.76 1.50
C LEU A 69 1.07 12.47 0.80
N GLY A 70 1.38 11.42 1.54
CA GLY A 70 1.73 10.12 1.00
C GLY A 70 0.59 9.49 0.21
N ALA A 71 -0.64 9.60 0.70
CA ALA A 71 -1.85 9.15 -0.01
C ALA A 71 -2.03 9.89 -1.35
N LEU A 72 -1.82 11.22 -1.34
CA LEU A 72 -1.93 12.05 -2.53
C LEU A 72 -0.81 11.78 -3.54
N VAL A 73 0.43 11.63 -3.07
CA VAL A 73 1.59 11.37 -3.94
C VAL A 73 1.48 9.99 -4.58
N LEU A 74 1.24 8.94 -3.77
CA LEU A 74 1.18 7.59 -4.31
C LEU A 74 -0.10 7.38 -5.14
N GLY A 75 -1.25 7.85 -4.65
CA GLY A 75 -2.51 7.82 -5.40
C GLY A 75 -2.45 8.61 -6.70
N GLY A 76 -1.88 9.82 -6.66
CA GLY A 76 -1.69 10.68 -7.82
C GLY A 76 -0.72 10.08 -8.84
N ALA A 77 0.40 9.53 -8.40
CA ALA A 77 1.38 8.88 -9.27
C ALA A 77 0.76 7.69 -10.02
N TYR A 78 0.08 6.78 -9.32
CA TYR A 78 -0.57 5.63 -9.97
C TYR A 78 -1.73 6.06 -10.88
N ARG A 79 -2.47 7.11 -10.52
CA ARG A 79 -3.50 7.67 -11.39
C ARG A 79 -2.91 8.28 -12.67
N LEU A 80 -1.78 8.97 -12.56
CA LEU A 80 -1.06 9.53 -13.71
C LEU A 80 -0.52 8.40 -14.60
N LEU A 81 0.04 7.35 -14.02
CA LEU A 81 0.48 6.16 -14.75
C LEU A 81 -0.69 5.49 -15.49
N HIS A 82 -1.85 5.37 -14.84
CA HIS A 82 -3.05 4.87 -15.49
C HIS A 82 -3.48 5.75 -16.67
N GLU A 83 -3.44 7.08 -16.53
CA GLU A 83 -3.83 7.99 -17.62
C GLU A 83 -2.87 7.90 -18.82
N ILE A 84 -1.57 7.73 -18.56
CA ILE A 84 -0.54 7.54 -19.59
C ILE A 84 -0.66 6.15 -20.25
N ASN A 85 -0.96 5.11 -19.48
CA ASN A 85 -1.00 3.73 -19.95
C ASN A 85 -2.24 2.99 -19.43
N ARG A 86 -3.40 3.31 -20.03
CA ARG A 86 -4.70 2.76 -19.63
C ARG A 86 -4.82 1.25 -19.79
N ASP A 87 -4.10 0.68 -20.75
CA ASP A 87 -4.11 -0.76 -21.02
C ASP A 87 -3.16 -1.55 -20.10
N GLY A 88 -2.15 -0.88 -19.53
CA GLY A 88 -1.13 -1.50 -18.68
C GLY A 88 -1.41 -1.44 -17.17
N PHE A 89 -2.09 -0.39 -16.69
CA PHE A 89 -2.38 -0.21 -15.26
C PHE A 89 -3.88 -0.16 -15.00
N GLY A 90 -4.36 -0.87 -13.98
CA GLY A 90 -5.77 -0.84 -13.62
C GLY A 90 -6.12 0.41 -12.81
N LEU A 91 -7.31 0.98 -13.03
CA LEU A 91 -7.88 2.01 -12.13
C LEU A 91 -7.95 1.54 -10.66
N GLY A 92 -7.98 0.23 -10.44
CA GLY A 92 -7.92 -0.37 -9.11
C GLY A 92 -6.60 -0.09 -8.37
N ASP A 93 -5.48 -0.11 -9.07
CA ASP A 93 -4.15 0.09 -8.48
C ASP A 93 -4.00 1.50 -7.92
N ALA A 94 -4.50 2.51 -8.65
CA ALA A 94 -4.54 3.89 -8.18
C ALA A 94 -5.40 4.08 -6.92
N LYS A 95 -6.47 3.29 -6.78
CA LYS A 95 -7.32 3.32 -5.58
C LYS A 95 -6.64 2.66 -4.40
N LEU A 96 -5.93 1.56 -4.62
CA LEU A 96 -5.15 0.87 -3.59
C LEU A 96 -3.88 1.64 -3.19
N ALA A 97 -3.33 2.44 -4.10
CA ALA A 97 -2.21 3.35 -3.83
C ALA A 97 -2.54 4.42 -2.78
N MET A 98 -3.80 4.87 -2.69
CA MET A 98 -4.20 5.88 -1.68
C MET A 98 -4.05 5.38 -0.23
N PRO A 99 -4.69 4.27 0.20
CA PRO A 99 -4.52 3.76 1.56
C PRO A 99 -3.08 3.28 1.82
N LEU A 100 -2.37 2.74 0.82
CA LEU A 100 -0.95 2.39 0.98
C LEU A 100 -0.07 3.62 1.17
N GLY A 101 -0.29 4.68 0.39
CA GLY A 101 0.43 5.94 0.50
C GLY A 101 0.17 6.61 1.84
N ALA A 102 -1.07 6.55 2.35
CA ALA A 102 -1.41 6.97 3.70
C ALA A 102 -0.62 6.17 4.74
N ALA A 103 -0.65 4.85 4.60
CA ALA A 103 -0.02 3.95 5.55
C ALA A 103 1.50 4.12 5.63
N LEU A 104 2.16 4.21 4.48
CA LEU A 104 3.60 4.38 4.40
C LEU A 104 4.03 5.80 4.74
N GLY A 105 3.28 6.79 4.26
CA GLY A 105 3.54 8.21 4.53
C GLY A 105 3.48 8.54 6.02
N TRP A 106 2.69 7.83 6.81
CA TRP A 106 2.68 7.96 8.28
C TRP A 106 4.08 7.86 8.90
N TYR A 107 4.92 6.95 8.40
CA TYR A 107 6.28 6.70 8.87
C TYR A 107 7.34 7.55 8.17
N GLY A 108 6.95 8.39 7.21
CA GLY A 108 7.83 9.30 6.48
C GLY A 108 8.09 8.92 5.02
N TRP A 109 8.82 9.78 4.33
CA TRP A 109 9.08 9.68 2.90
C TRP A 109 9.94 8.47 2.53
N ASP A 110 10.95 8.14 3.34
CA ASP A 110 11.84 7.01 3.07
C ASP A 110 11.08 5.69 3.03
N VAL A 111 10.14 5.51 3.97
CA VAL A 111 9.28 4.33 4.04
C VAL A 111 8.31 4.27 2.86
N LEU A 112 7.77 5.41 2.45
CA LEU A 112 6.91 5.51 1.26
C LEU A 112 7.66 5.12 -0.01
N PHE A 113 8.82 5.72 -0.26
CA PHE A 113 9.61 5.40 -1.45
C PHE A 113 10.10 3.97 -1.44
N PHE A 114 10.55 3.46 -0.29
CA PHE A 114 10.98 2.08 -0.16
C PHE A 114 9.84 1.09 -0.42
N GLY A 115 8.66 1.30 0.18
CA GLY A 115 7.51 0.43 0.00
C GLY A 115 7.00 0.45 -1.44
N ALA A 116 6.95 1.63 -2.06
CA ALA A 116 6.57 1.79 -3.47
C ALA A 116 7.58 1.10 -4.39
N PHE A 117 8.88 1.30 -4.16
CA PHE A 117 9.95 0.68 -4.93
C PHE A 117 9.97 -0.83 -4.77
N ALA A 118 9.80 -1.35 -3.54
CA ALA A 118 9.73 -2.79 -3.28
C ALA A 118 8.54 -3.43 -4.00
N GLY A 119 7.37 -2.78 -3.99
CA GLY A 119 6.20 -3.26 -4.73
C GLY A 119 6.44 -3.28 -6.24
N PHE A 120 7.06 -2.23 -6.76
CA PHE A 120 7.43 -2.14 -8.17
C PHE A 120 8.47 -3.17 -8.59
N LEU A 121 9.48 -3.41 -7.75
CA LEU A 121 10.51 -4.40 -7.98
C LEU A 121 9.93 -5.82 -8.00
N LEU A 122 9.08 -6.16 -7.03
CA LEU A 122 8.39 -7.45 -6.96
C LEU A 122 7.50 -7.67 -8.19
N GLY A 123 6.70 -6.67 -8.56
CA GLY A 123 5.84 -6.74 -9.75
C GLY A 123 6.64 -6.86 -11.04
N SER A 124 7.76 -6.13 -11.15
CA SER A 124 8.65 -6.18 -12.32
C SER A 124 9.33 -7.53 -12.47
N VAL A 125 9.89 -8.09 -11.39
CA VAL A 125 10.52 -9.42 -11.39
C VAL A 125 9.52 -10.50 -11.78
N TYR A 126 8.29 -10.43 -11.25
CA TYR A 126 7.23 -11.37 -11.61
C TYR A 126 6.80 -11.24 -13.07
N GLY A 127 6.56 -10.02 -13.55
CA GLY A 127 6.17 -9.76 -14.95
C GLY A 127 7.25 -10.17 -15.96
N ILE A 128 8.51 -9.86 -15.67
CA ILE A 128 9.66 -10.30 -16.48
C ILE A 128 9.78 -11.83 -16.44
N GLY A 129 9.64 -12.44 -15.27
CA GLY A 129 9.64 -13.89 -15.11
C GLY A 129 8.58 -14.58 -15.97
N LEU A 130 7.34 -14.07 -15.99
CA LEU A 130 6.27 -14.61 -16.82
C LEU A 130 6.55 -14.46 -18.33
N MET A 131 7.12 -13.33 -18.76
CA MET A 131 7.53 -13.12 -20.15
C MET A 131 8.66 -14.07 -20.56
N VAL A 132 9.67 -14.26 -19.70
CA VAL A 132 10.79 -15.18 -19.93
C VAL A 132 10.29 -16.62 -20.02
N LEU A 133 9.34 -17.00 -19.17
CA LEU A 133 8.70 -18.32 -19.21
C LEU A 133 7.66 -18.46 -20.35
N ARG A 134 7.47 -17.42 -21.19
CA ARG A 134 6.46 -17.35 -22.27
C ARG A 134 5.03 -17.68 -21.79
N ARG A 135 4.74 -17.40 -20.51
CA ARG A 135 3.41 -17.63 -19.90
C ARG A 135 2.51 -16.41 -19.94
N ALA A 136 3.06 -15.24 -20.28
CA ALA A 136 2.30 -14.02 -20.58
C ALA A 136 2.90 -13.32 -21.79
N ASP A 137 2.03 -12.67 -22.55
CA ASP A 137 2.41 -11.78 -23.64
C ASP A 137 2.32 -10.31 -23.21
N ARG A 138 2.84 -9.37 -23.99
CA ARG A 138 2.79 -7.92 -23.68
C ARG A 138 1.36 -7.37 -23.51
N SER A 139 0.35 -8.10 -23.98
CA SER A 139 -1.08 -7.78 -23.86
C SER A 139 -1.77 -8.41 -22.64
N SER A 140 -1.07 -9.26 -21.88
CA SER A 140 -1.65 -9.91 -20.70
C SER A 140 -1.64 -8.96 -19.52
N ALA A 141 -2.83 -8.55 -19.06
CA ALA A 141 -2.97 -7.74 -17.86
C ALA A 141 -2.58 -8.57 -16.62
N ILE A 142 -1.48 -8.19 -15.97
CA ILE A 142 -1.00 -8.83 -14.74
C ILE A 142 -1.56 -8.05 -13.54
N PRO A 143 -2.21 -8.71 -12.57
CA PRO A 143 -2.70 -8.05 -11.37
C PRO A 143 -1.53 -7.54 -10.53
N PHE A 144 -1.44 -6.21 -10.37
CA PHE A 144 -0.32 -5.55 -9.72
C PHE A 144 -0.56 -5.29 -8.22
N GLY A 145 -1.82 -5.34 -7.79
CA GLY A 145 -2.26 -5.10 -6.41
C GLY A 145 -1.57 -5.98 -5.35
N PRO A 146 -1.40 -7.30 -5.53
CA PRO A 146 -0.70 -8.15 -4.57
C PRO A 146 0.76 -7.72 -4.35
N PHE A 147 1.44 -7.29 -5.40
CA PHE A 147 2.84 -6.85 -5.31
C PHE A 147 2.95 -5.49 -4.63
N MET A 148 2.02 -4.56 -4.92
CA MET A 148 1.92 -3.30 -4.18
C MET A 148 1.68 -3.53 -2.69
N LEU A 149 0.78 -4.45 -2.33
CA LEU A 149 0.50 -4.78 -0.94
C LEU A 149 1.70 -5.45 -0.25
N ALA A 150 2.42 -6.33 -0.95
CA ALA A 150 3.64 -6.95 -0.45
C ALA A 150 4.74 -5.90 -0.20
N GLY A 151 4.98 -5.00 -1.16
CA GLY A 151 5.92 -3.89 -1.01
C GLY A 151 5.51 -2.92 0.10
N GLY A 152 4.22 -2.59 0.20
CA GLY A 152 3.67 -1.79 1.28
C GLY A 152 3.86 -2.42 2.65
N LEU A 153 3.66 -3.74 2.77
CA LEU A 153 3.91 -4.46 4.02
C LEU A 153 5.40 -4.45 4.40
N LEU A 154 6.31 -4.60 3.43
CA LEU A 154 7.76 -4.47 3.67
C LEU A 154 8.14 -3.06 4.13
N GLY A 155 7.59 -2.02 3.50
CA GLY A 155 7.79 -0.64 3.93
C GLY A 155 7.26 -0.40 5.34
N LEU A 156 6.07 -0.91 5.65
CA LEU A 156 5.45 -0.76 6.96
C LEU A 156 6.23 -1.48 8.07
N LEU A 157 6.78 -2.66 7.77
CA LEU A 157 7.71 -3.35 8.66
C LEU A 157 8.97 -2.52 8.87
N LEU A 158 9.56 -1.97 7.81
CA LEU A 158 10.73 -1.10 7.92
C LEU A 158 10.45 0.13 8.79
N GLY A 159 9.33 0.82 8.56
CA GLY A 159 8.89 1.94 9.39
C GLY A 159 8.64 1.57 10.85
N ALA A 160 8.09 0.37 11.10
CA ALA A 160 7.93 -0.14 12.46
C ALA A 160 9.27 -0.45 13.14
N PHE A 161 10.26 -0.92 12.37
CA PHE A 161 11.62 -1.20 12.86
C PHE A 161 12.44 0.07 13.09
N THR A 162 12.34 1.08 12.23
CA THR A 162 13.04 2.36 12.41
C THR A 162 12.40 3.23 13.48
N ALA A 163 11.12 3.02 13.77
CA ALA A 163 10.44 3.60 14.93
C ALA A 163 10.71 2.85 16.26
N LEU A 164 11.64 1.88 16.29
CA LEU A 164 12.16 1.35 17.56
C LEU A 164 13.27 2.30 18.07
N PRO A 165 13.27 2.66 19.36
CA PRO A 165 14.29 3.52 19.96
C PRO A 165 15.67 2.87 19.99
#